data_AF-A0A8X6J2F6-F1
#
_entry.id   AF-A0A8X6J2F6-F1
#
_cell.length_a   1.000
_cell.length_b   1.000
_cell.length_c   1.000
_cell.angle_alpha   90.00
_cell.angle_beta   90.00
_cell.angle_gamma   90.00
#
_symmetry.space_group_name_H-M   'P 1'
#
loop_
_entity.id
_entity.type
_entity.pdbx_description
1 polymer ?
#
loop_
_entity_poly.entity_id
_entity_poly.type
_entity_poly.pdbx_seq_one_letter_code
_entity_poly.pdbx_strand_id
1 'polypeptide(L)'
;MAAARQVLERSTVLLLTASKACLRHPDCDTARENRDTVFLQMRRSMDVIHFVVKEGVIPELAGTTSNGEPRRNHGAHRRSRAHHYNHTGTHRAEEMEPCLTVCNAIKKFEDHVEMTRITMVSPAYRSLLTSALDSVVERSQDFTDSAYTSHEHRERIILLCDRLKMELHQLLRVGMQLEQINQVSPSEEMEAAIHETLRAARDLKLQ
;
A
#
# COMPACT_ATOMS: atom_id res chain seq x y z
N MET A 1 -3.76 2.79 13.14
CA MET A 1 -4.13 2.92 14.58
C MET A 1 -5.64 3.00 14.84
N ALA A 2 -6.39 3.89 14.17
CA ALA A 2 -7.82 4.11 14.45
C ALA A 2 -8.68 2.83 14.38
N ALA A 3 -8.50 2.01 13.34
CA ALA A 3 -9.20 0.73 13.19
C ALA A 3 -8.96 -0.23 14.38
N ALA A 4 -7.71 -0.37 14.83
CA ALA A 4 -7.36 -1.23 15.96
C ALA A 4 -8.01 -0.76 17.29
N ARG A 5 -8.09 0.56 17.51
CA ARG A 5 -8.83 1.12 18.66
C ARG A 5 -10.31 0.79 18.60
N GLN A 6 -10.91 0.95 17.42
CA GLN A 6 -12.33 0.62 17.22
C GLN A 6 -12.63 -0.87 17.46
N VAL A 7 -11.73 -1.78 17.08
CA VAL A 7 -11.85 -3.21 17.41
C VAL A 7 -11.83 -3.43 18.92
N LEU A 8 -10.94 -2.78 19.67
CA LEU A 8 -10.89 -2.89 21.13
C LEU A 8 -12.16 -2.37 21.82
N GLU A 9 -12.66 -1.22 21.37
CA GLU A 9 -13.89 -0.62 21.90
C GLU A 9 -15.08 -1.58 21.73
N ARG A 10 -15.28 -2.13 20.52
CA ARG A 10 -16.37 -3.09 20.26
C ARG A 10 -16.16 -4.43 20.97
N SER A 11 -14.92 -4.90 21.06
CA SER A 11 -14.60 -6.22 21.65
C SER A 11 -14.80 -6.26 23.16
N THR A 12 -14.78 -5.13 23.86
CA THR A 12 -14.96 -5.09 25.33
C THR A 12 -16.32 -5.68 25.75
N VAL A 13 -17.40 -5.28 25.10
CA VAL A 13 -18.75 -5.79 25.40
C VAL A 13 -18.94 -7.21 24.88
N LEU A 14 -18.32 -7.54 23.73
CA LEU A 14 -18.35 -8.90 23.17
C LEU A 14 -17.67 -9.90 24.09
N LEU A 15 -16.54 -9.55 24.70
CA LEU A 15 -15.80 -10.42 25.59
C LEU A 15 -16.61 -10.74 26.85
N LEU A 16 -17.28 -9.74 27.42
CA LEU A 16 -18.17 -9.93 28.57
C LEU A 16 -19.31 -10.90 28.24
N THR A 17 -19.93 -10.72 27.08
CA THR A 17 -21.06 -11.55 26.64
C THR A 17 -20.63 -12.98 26.32
N ALA A 18 -19.53 -13.17 25.59
CA ALA A 18 -18.98 -14.47 25.29
C ALA A 18 -18.50 -15.22 26.55
N SER A 19 -17.89 -14.50 27.50
CA SER A 19 -17.48 -15.06 28.80
C SER A 19 -18.68 -15.51 29.63
N LYS A 20 -19.78 -14.73 29.63
CA LYS A 20 -21.04 -15.12 30.28
C LYS A 20 -21.64 -16.38 29.66
N ALA A 21 -21.58 -16.53 28.34
CA ALA A 21 -22.03 -17.74 27.65
C ALA A 21 -21.21 -18.97 28.09
N CYS A 22 -19.87 -18.85 28.18
CA CYS A 22 -19.01 -19.93 28.67
C CYS A 22 -19.36 -20.36 30.10
N LEU A 23 -19.70 -19.41 30.98
CA LEU A 23 -20.08 -19.71 32.35
C LEU A 23 -21.45 -20.39 32.45
N ARG A 24 -22.37 -20.10 31.52
CA ARG A 24 -23.69 -20.75 31.46
C ARG A 24 -23.65 -22.13 30.80
N HIS A 25 -22.68 -22.35 29.92
CA HIS A 25 -22.54 -23.57 29.12
C HIS A 25 -21.08 -24.05 29.15
N PRO A 26 -20.61 -24.63 30.28
CA PRO A 26 -19.19 -24.96 30.47
C PRO A 26 -18.66 -26.00 29.47
N ASP A 27 -19.52 -26.92 29.04
CA ASP A 27 -19.17 -28.01 28.11
C ASP A 27 -19.45 -27.66 26.63
N CYS A 28 -19.79 -26.40 26.32
CA CYS A 28 -20.02 -25.96 24.96
C CYS A 28 -18.73 -25.41 24.34
N ASP A 29 -18.12 -26.18 23.45
CA ASP A 29 -16.87 -25.79 22.77
C ASP A 29 -17.04 -24.51 21.93
N THR A 30 -18.15 -24.36 21.22
CA THR A 30 -18.43 -23.16 20.41
C THR A 30 -18.49 -21.89 21.27
N ALA A 31 -19.02 -21.95 22.50
CA ALA A 31 -19.04 -20.80 23.40
C ALA A 31 -17.62 -20.39 23.81
N ARG A 32 -16.74 -21.37 24.04
CA ARG A 32 -15.33 -21.19 24.39
C ARG A 32 -14.53 -20.63 23.22
N GLU A 33 -14.67 -21.23 22.03
CA GLU A 33 -14.04 -20.77 20.80
C GLU A 33 -14.43 -19.32 20.46
N ASN A 34 -15.71 -18.96 20.64
CA ASN A 34 -16.16 -17.58 20.44
C ASN A 34 -15.46 -16.60 21.40
N ARG A 35 -15.44 -16.92 22.71
CA ARG A 35 -14.74 -16.09 23.71
C ARG A 35 -13.26 -15.94 23.39
N ASP A 36 -12.61 -17.05 23.06
CA ASP A 36 -11.17 -17.08 22.79
C ASP A 36 -10.84 -16.30 21.49
N THR A 37 -11.73 -16.33 20.50
CA THR A 37 -11.64 -15.51 19.28
C THR A 37 -11.71 -14.02 19.58
N VAL A 38 -12.67 -13.57 20.39
CA VAL A 38 -12.77 -12.16 20.79
C VAL A 38 -11.51 -11.73 21.56
N PHE A 39 -11.03 -12.56 22.48
CA PHE A 39 -9.81 -12.29 23.24
C PHE A 39 -8.57 -12.18 22.33
N LEU A 40 -8.46 -13.07 21.33
CA LEU A 40 -7.38 -13.04 20.35
C LEU A 40 -7.44 -11.78 19.48
N GLN A 41 -8.63 -11.36 19.03
CA GLN A 41 -8.82 -10.11 18.28
C GLN A 41 -8.41 -8.89 19.10
N MET A 42 -8.74 -8.86 20.40
CA MET A 42 -8.29 -7.79 21.30
C MET A 42 -6.77 -7.76 21.40
N ARG A 43 -6.13 -8.92 21.63
CA ARG A 43 -4.67 -8.99 21.75
C ARG A 43 -3.97 -8.51 20.47
N ARG A 44 -4.39 -9.01 19.30
CA ARG A 44 -3.88 -8.55 18.00
C ARG A 44 -4.05 -7.05 17.80
N SER A 45 -5.18 -6.48 18.22
CA SER A 45 -5.42 -5.03 18.12
C SER A 45 -4.50 -4.22 19.04
N MET A 46 -4.20 -4.72 20.24
CA MET A 46 -3.20 -4.12 21.13
C MET A 46 -1.80 -4.19 20.52
N ASP A 47 -1.44 -5.32 19.90
CA ASP A 47 -0.15 -5.50 19.23
C ASP A 47 0.00 -4.51 18.05
N VAL A 48 -1.05 -4.30 17.25
CA VAL A 48 -1.06 -3.29 16.18
C VAL A 48 -0.90 -1.87 16.73
N ILE A 49 -1.56 -1.54 17.85
CA ILE A 49 -1.40 -0.23 18.49
C ILE A 49 0.05 -0.04 18.97
N HIS A 50 0.61 -1.06 19.62
CA HIS A 50 1.98 -1.03 20.12
C HIS A 50 2.98 -0.87 18.97
N PHE A 51 2.82 -1.62 17.89
CA PHE A 51 3.62 -1.49 16.68
C PHE A 51 3.58 -0.07 16.13
N VAL A 52 2.40 0.50 15.92
CA VAL A 52 2.27 1.88 15.40
C VAL A 52 2.86 2.92 16.36
N VAL A 53 2.79 2.71 17.67
CA VAL A 53 3.36 3.66 18.66
C VAL A 53 4.88 3.58 18.74
N LYS A 54 5.45 2.37 18.62
CA LYS A 54 6.91 2.16 18.78
C LYS A 54 7.70 2.30 17.48
N GLU A 55 7.16 1.77 16.39
CA GLU A 55 7.82 1.65 15.09
C GLU A 55 7.20 2.56 14.01
N GLY A 56 6.12 3.30 14.33
CA GLY A 56 5.37 4.10 13.37
C GLY A 56 6.00 5.43 12.92
N VAL A 57 7.28 5.67 13.22
CA VAL A 57 8.04 6.76 12.57
C VAL A 57 8.68 6.18 11.32
N ILE A 58 8.05 6.43 10.17
CA ILE A 58 8.59 6.10 8.85
C ILE A 58 9.84 6.97 8.62
N PRO A 59 11.07 6.41 8.60
CA PRO A 59 12.30 7.21 8.43
C PRO A 59 12.38 7.90 7.06
N GLU A 60 11.71 7.35 6.04
CA GLU A 60 11.82 7.83 4.65
C GLU A 60 10.90 9.02 4.31
N LEU A 61 9.99 9.44 5.20
CA LEU A 61 9.30 10.74 5.08
C LEU A 61 10.01 11.87 5.84
N ALA A 62 11.09 11.57 6.59
CA ALA A 62 11.89 12.55 7.33
C ALA A 62 13.19 12.96 6.59
N GLY A 63 13.30 12.63 5.30
CA GLY A 63 14.49 12.86 4.49
C GLY A 63 14.58 14.25 3.85
N THR A 64 14.62 15.32 4.64
CA THR A 64 15.44 16.52 4.36
C THR A 64 15.60 17.36 5.63
N THR A 65 16.51 16.96 6.53
CA THR A 65 17.44 17.87 7.23
C THR A 65 18.53 17.04 7.88
N SER A 66 19.77 17.41 7.58
CA SER A 66 21.04 16.84 8.01
C SER A 66 21.33 16.95 9.52
N ASN A 67 22.15 16.00 10.00
CA ASN A 67 23.12 16.07 11.11
C ASN A 67 22.62 15.94 12.57
N GLY A 68 23.03 14.85 13.24
CA GLY A 68 23.07 14.72 14.70
C GLY A 68 23.34 13.29 15.19
N GLU A 69 24.44 13.09 15.92
CA GLU A 69 25.00 11.82 16.42
C GLU A 69 24.07 10.95 17.31
N PRO A 70 24.35 9.63 17.45
CA PRO A 70 23.55 8.75 18.32
C PRO A 70 24.01 8.83 19.79
N ARG A 71 23.16 9.36 20.68
CA ARG A 71 23.34 9.22 22.14
C ARG A 71 22.83 7.86 22.63
N ARG A 72 23.79 7.04 23.09
CA ARG A 72 23.58 5.86 23.95
C ARG A 72 22.76 6.24 25.19
N ASN A 73 21.78 5.43 25.55
CA ASN A 73 21.30 5.35 26.94
C ASN A 73 21.02 3.91 27.36
N HIS A 74 21.88 3.42 28.24
CA HIS A 74 21.66 2.23 29.06
C HIS A 74 20.63 2.54 30.15
N GLY A 75 19.59 1.72 30.22
CA GLY A 75 18.65 1.69 31.34
C GLY A 75 18.22 0.26 31.63
N ALA A 76 18.94 -0.42 32.50
CA ALA A 76 18.55 -1.72 33.03
C ALA A 76 17.38 -1.55 34.01
N HIS A 77 16.32 -2.38 33.92
CA HIS A 77 15.75 -3.12 35.05
C HIS A 77 14.55 -4.01 34.70
N ARG A 78 14.61 -5.23 35.28
CA ARG A 78 13.55 -6.19 35.66
C ARG A 78 12.93 -7.11 34.60
N ARG A 79 13.50 -8.32 34.56
CA ARG A 79 12.85 -9.57 34.14
C ARG A 79 11.66 -9.86 35.07
N SER A 80 10.45 -9.88 34.51
CA SER A 80 9.31 -10.60 35.09
C SER A 80 8.93 -11.74 34.16
N ARG A 81 8.83 -12.93 34.77
CA ARG A 81 8.68 -14.25 34.17
C ARG A 81 7.23 -14.42 33.71
N ALA A 82 6.97 -14.26 32.41
CA ALA A 82 5.65 -14.46 31.82
C ALA A 82 5.62 -15.77 31.00
N HIS A 83 4.53 -16.51 31.20
CA HIS A 83 4.26 -17.83 30.62
C HIS A 83 4.42 -17.84 29.09
N HIS A 84 5.18 -18.83 28.60
CA HIS A 84 5.34 -19.11 27.18
C HIS A 84 4.02 -19.63 26.60
N TYR A 85 3.31 -18.80 25.84
CA TYR A 85 2.54 -19.30 24.72
C TYR A 85 3.44 -19.16 23.50
N ASN A 86 4.02 -20.27 23.05
CA ASN A 86 4.75 -20.34 21.81
C ASN A 86 3.80 -19.94 20.67
N HIS A 87 3.91 -18.70 20.20
CA HIS A 87 3.52 -18.35 18.85
C HIS A 87 4.79 -17.97 18.10
N THR A 88 5.48 -19.03 17.67
CA THR A 88 6.38 -18.99 16.52
C THR A 88 5.59 -18.43 15.34
N GLY A 89 5.98 -17.25 14.91
CA GLY A 89 5.32 -16.51 13.87
C GLY A 89 5.89 -15.11 13.89
N THR A 90 7.14 -14.99 13.47
CA THR A 90 7.67 -13.82 12.79
C THR A 90 6.73 -13.50 11.61
N HIS A 91 5.54 -12.96 11.90
CA HIS A 91 4.75 -12.23 10.91
C HIS A 91 5.47 -10.90 10.78
N ARG A 92 6.39 -10.93 9.83
CA ARG A 92 7.35 -9.92 9.48
C ARG A 92 6.60 -8.59 9.38
N ALA A 93 7.12 -7.59 10.10
CA ALA A 93 6.83 -6.19 9.83
C ALA A 93 7.19 -5.75 8.39
N GLU A 94 7.60 -6.68 7.52
CA GLU A 94 8.00 -6.50 6.13
C GLU A 94 6.81 -6.50 5.15
N GLU A 95 5.59 -6.85 5.58
CA GLU A 95 4.39 -6.85 4.70
C GLU A 95 3.53 -5.60 4.81
N MET A 96 3.92 -4.60 5.59
CA MET A 96 3.25 -3.29 5.56
C MET A 96 3.97 -2.37 4.57
N GLU A 97 4.12 -2.84 3.34
CA GLU A 97 4.56 -2.02 2.22
C GLU A 97 3.58 -0.83 2.10
N PRO A 98 4.07 0.42 1.98
CA PRO A 98 3.24 1.62 2.09
C PRO A 98 2.05 1.64 1.12
N CYS A 99 0.86 1.41 1.67
CA CYS A 99 -0.47 1.62 1.08
C CYS A 99 -0.53 1.37 -0.45
N LEU A 100 -0.41 0.10 -0.82
CA LEU A 100 -0.41 -0.51 -2.17
C LEU A 100 -1.75 -0.39 -2.92
N THR A 101 -2.48 0.70 -2.80
CA THR A 101 -3.71 0.84 -3.58
C THR A 101 -3.37 1.19 -5.02
N VAL A 102 -4.17 0.67 -5.96
CA VAL A 102 -4.09 1.06 -7.38
C VAL A 102 -4.21 2.58 -7.54
N CYS A 103 -5.04 3.25 -6.74
CA CYS A 103 -5.20 4.71 -6.76
C CYS A 103 -3.90 5.45 -6.42
N ASN A 104 -3.14 4.96 -5.43
CA ASN A 104 -1.85 5.55 -5.07
C ASN A 104 -0.79 5.28 -6.15
N ALA A 105 -0.80 4.09 -6.74
CA ALA A 105 0.08 3.76 -7.85
C ALA A 105 -0.18 4.64 -9.08
N ILE A 106 -1.46 4.82 -9.44
CA ILE A 106 -1.86 5.72 -10.54
C ILE A 106 -1.43 7.14 -10.24
N LYS A 107 -1.67 7.65 -9.02
CA LYS A 107 -1.23 9.00 -8.65
C LYS A 107 0.28 9.17 -8.79
N LYS A 108 1.07 8.23 -8.27
CA LYS A 108 2.53 8.25 -8.42
C LYS A 108 2.91 8.22 -9.90
N PHE A 109 2.28 7.37 -10.70
CA PHE A 109 2.53 7.33 -12.14
C PHE A 109 2.18 8.66 -12.84
N GLU A 110 1.04 9.27 -12.52
CA GLU A 110 0.62 10.60 -13.00
C GLU A 110 1.69 11.66 -12.66
N ASP A 111 2.18 11.69 -11.42
CA ASP A 111 3.23 12.62 -10.97
C ASP A 111 4.54 12.42 -11.78
N HIS A 112 4.90 11.17 -12.09
CA HIS A 112 6.09 10.87 -12.88
C HIS A 112 5.92 11.30 -14.34
N VAL A 113 4.75 11.08 -14.93
CA VAL A 113 4.41 11.51 -16.29
C VAL A 113 4.43 13.03 -16.39
N GLU A 114 3.90 13.75 -15.40
CA GLU A 114 3.94 15.22 -15.34
C GLU A 114 5.38 15.76 -15.33
N MET A 115 6.26 15.12 -14.55
CA MET A 115 7.67 15.47 -14.43
C MET A 115 8.49 15.20 -15.72
N THR A 116 7.93 14.51 -16.72
CA THR A 116 8.58 14.38 -18.03
C THR A 116 8.77 15.70 -18.74
N ARG A 117 7.91 16.71 -18.47
CA ARG A 117 8.06 18.08 -18.99
C ARG A 117 9.40 18.72 -18.62
N ILE A 118 9.95 18.33 -17.47
CA ILE A 118 11.19 18.87 -16.93
C ILE A 118 12.36 17.95 -17.25
N THR A 119 12.16 16.65 -17.10
CA THR A 119 13.23 15.64 -17.22
C THR A 119 13.54 15.22 -18.66
N MET A 120 12.70 15.62 -19.62
CA MET A 120 12.85 15.30 -21.05
C MET A 120 13.00 13.81 -21.34
N VAL A 121 12.39 12.95 -20.49
CA VAL A 121 12.39 11.49 -20.66
C VAL A 121 13.82 10.93 -20.79
N SER A 122 14.72 11.37 -19.91
CA SER A 122 16.11 10.88 -19.87
C SER A 122 16.18 9.34 -19.69
N PRO A 123 17.27 8.68 -20.09
CA PRO A 123 17.36 7.22 -20.06
C PRO A 123 17.02 6.57 -18.70
N ALA A 124 17.49 7.14 -17.59
CA ALA A 124 17.18 6.65 -16.24
C ALA A 124 15.70 6.87 -15.86
N TYR A 125 15.08 7.92 -16.40
CA TYR A 125 13.69 8.25 -16.14
C TYR A 125 12.72 7.34 -16.92
N ARG A 126 13.13 6.82 -18.08
CA ARG A 126 12.36 5.82 -18.86
C ARG A 126 12.09 4.55 -18.07
N SER A 127 13.11 4.02 -17.40
CA SER A 127 12.96 2.83 -16.56
C SER A 127 12.04 3.09 -15.37
N LEU A 128 12.10 4.29 -14.79
CA LEU A 128 11.24 4.67 -13.68
C LEU A 128 9.76 4.77 -14.10
N LEU A 129 9.47 5.39 -15.24
CA LEU A 129 8.12 5.45 -15.80
C LEU A 129 7.54 4.06 -16.12
N THR A 130 8.36 3.20 -16.72
CA THR A 130 7.96 1.82 -17.07
C THR A 130 7.65 1.03 -15.81
N SER A 131 8.54 1.10 -14.81
CA SER A 131 8.32 0.44 -13.51
C SER A 131 7.09 0.99 -12.78
N ALA A 132 6.84 2.29 -12.84
CA ALA A 132 5.64 2.90 -12.25
C ALA A 132 4.36 2.39 -12.93
N LEU A 133 4.37 2.24 -14.27
CA LEU A 133 3.26 1.66 -15.01
C LEU A 133 3.04 0.18 -14.69
N ASP A 134 4.11 -0.62 -14.64
CA ASP A 134 4.02 -2.04 -14.26
C ASP A 134 3.36 -2.18 -12.88
N SER A 135 3.73 -1.30 -11.96
CA SER A 135 3.14 -1.23 -10.61
C SER A 135 1.66 -0.81 -10.58
N VAL A 136 1.17 -0.08 -11.59
CA VAL A 136 -0.26 0.20 -11.77
C VAL A 136 -0.96 -1.06 -12.28
N VAL A 137 -0.42 -1.68 -13.33
CA VAL A 137 -1.00 -2.87 -13.97
C VAL A 137 -1.08 -4.05 -13.00
N GLU A 138 -0.02 -4.29 -12.22
CA GLU A 138 0.03 -5.33 -11.19
C GLU A 138 -1.06 -5.11 -10.14
N ARG A 139 -1.20 -3.89 -9.61
CA ARG A 139 -2.23 -3.59 -8.60
C ARG A 139 -3.66 -3.55 -9.15
N SER A 140 -3.83 -3.40 -10.46
CA SER A 140 -5.13 -3.57 -11.10
C SER A 140 -5.59 -5.04 -11.10
N GLN A 141 -4.68 -6.00 -10.90
CA GLN A 141 -5.02 -7.43 -10.89
C GLN A 141 -5.94 -7.82 -9.73
N ASP A 142 -5.88 -7.11 -8.60
CA ASP A 142 -6.80 -7.30 -7.46
C ASP A 142 -8.27 -7.22 -7.92
N PHE A 143 -8.56 -6.38 -8.91
CA PHE A 143 -9.90 -6.21 -9.46
C PHE A 143 -10.20 -7.25 -10.54
N THR A 144 -9.24 -7.59 -11.40
CA THR A 144 -9.48 -8.57 -12.46
C THR A 144 -9.62 -9.98 -11.93
N ASP A 145 -8.90 -10.34 -10.87
CA ASP A 145 -8.87 -11.70 -10.34
C ASP A 145 -9.98 -11.94 -9.30
N SER A 146 -10.67 -10.87 -8.89
CA SER A 146 -11.79 -10.96 -7.97
C SER A 146 -12.97 -11.73 -8.58
N ALA A 147 -13.50 -12.68 -7.78
CA ALA A 147 -14.72 -13.41 -8.08
C ALA A 147 -15.97 -12.50 -8.15
N TYR A 148 -15.89 -11.30 -7.58
CA TYR A 148 -16.98 -10.31 -7.56
C TYR A 148 -16.94 -9.36 -8.76
N THR A 149 -15.93 -9.46 -9.62
CA THR A 149 -15.81 -8.63 -10.82
C THR A 149 -16.45 -9.32 -12.02
N SER A 150 -17.42 -8.65 -12.66
CA SER A 150 -18.08 -9.17 -13.85
C SER A 150 -17.10 -9.34 -15.02
N HIS A 151 -17.42 -10.22 -15.95
CA HIS A 151 -16.59 -10.41 -17.15
C HIS A 151 -16.42 -9.11 -17.95
N GLU A 152 -17.51 -8.39 -18.19
CA GLU A 152 -17.48 -7.11 -18.93
C GLU A 152 -16.62 -6.05 -18.23
N HIS A 153 -16.71 -5.94 -16.91
CA HIS A 153 -15.91 -4.97 -16.17
C HIS A 153 -14.42 -5.37 -16.13
N ARG A 154 -14.12 -6.66 -15.97
CA ARG A 154 -12.76 -7.21 -16.08
C ARG A 154 -12.14 -6.88 -17.44
N GLU A 155 -12.87 -7.13 -18.52
CA GLU A 155 -12.41 -6.83 -19.89
C GLU A 155 -12.15 -5.33 -20.08
N ARG A 156 -13.04 -4.47 -19.56
CA ARG A 156 -12.88 -3.02 -19.58
C ARG A 156 -11.60 -2.57 -18.85
N ILE A 157 -11.31 -3.10 -17.66
CA ILE A 157 -10.08 -2.79 -16.92
C ILE A 157 -8.84 -3.19 -17.74
N ILE A 158 -8.83 -4.42 -18.29
CA ILE A 158 -7.70 -4.93 -19.09
C ILE A 158 -7.45 -4.04 -20.31
N LEU A 159 -8.50 -3.68 -21.04
CA LEU A 159 -8.41 -2.78 -22.20
C LEU A 159 -7.84 -1.40 -21.84
N LEU A 160 -8.24 -0.86 -20.69
CA LEU A 160 -7.73 0.44 -20.21
C LEU A 160 -6.26 0.35 -19.77
N CYS A 161 -5.85 -0.75 -19.12
CA CYS A 161 -4.44 -1.01 -18.82
C CYS A 161 -3.60 -1.09 -20.10
N ASP A 162 -4.08 -1.80 -21.13
CA ASP A 162 -3.36 -1.92 -22.40
C ASP A 162 -3.30 -0.60 -23.16
N ARG A 163 -4.39 0.18 -23.14
CA ARG A 163 -4.37 1.56 -23.67
C ARG A 163 -3.34 2.42 -22.94
N LEU A 164 -3.29 2.38 -21.61
CA LEU A 164 -2.31 3.15 -20.83
C LEU A 164 -0.86 2.78 -21.20
N LYS A 165 -0.57 1.48 -21.42
CA LYS A 165 0.73 1.02 -21.93
C LYS A 165 1.05 1.61 -23.30
N MET A 166 0.08 1.63 -24.21
CA MET A 166 0.27 2.19 -25.55
C MET A 166 0.59 3.68 -25.50
N GLU A 167 -0.15 4.45 -24.71
CA GLU A 167 0.09 5.89 -24.57
C GLU A 167 1.47 6.18 -23.95
N LEU A 168 1.87 5.43 -22.92
CA LEU A 168 3.22 5.58 -22.35
C LEU A 168 4.31 5.25 -23.40
N HIS A 169 4.16 4.16 -24.15
CA HIS A 169 5.12 3.83 -25.20
C HIS A 169 5.22 4.91 -26.28
N GLN A 170 4.11 5.57 -26.61
CA GLN A 170 4.13 6.71 -27.51
C GLN A 170 4.87 7.91 -26.91
N LEU A 171 4.63 8.24 -25.63
CA LEU A 171 5.38 9.28 -24.92
C LEU A 171 6.89 8.99 -24.90
N LEU A 172 7.28 7.75 -24.59
CA LEU A 172 8.69 7.34 -24.59
C LEU A 172 9.31 7.47 -25.98
N ARG A 173 8.59 7.10 -27.04
CA ARG A 173 9.03 7.25 -28.44
C ARG A 173 9.29 8.71 -28.80
N VAL A 174 8.36 9.60 -28.47
CA VAL A 174 8.50 11.06 -28.72
C VAL A 174 9.68 11.62 -27.93
N GLY A 175 9.82 11.25 -26.66
CA GLY A 175 10.96 11.65 -25.83
C GLY A 175 12.32 11.21 -26.40
N MET A 176 12.40 9.98 -26.93
CA MET A 176 13.60 9.49 -27.61
C MET A 176 13.92 10.25 -28.89
N GLN A 177 12.90 10.62 -29.68
CA GLN A 177 13.09 11.42 -30.89
C GLN A 177 13.65 12.81 -30.55
N LEU A 178 13.14 13.45 -29.49
CA LEU A 178 13.61 14.75 -29.02
C LEU A 178 15.07 14.70 -28.52
N GLU A 179 15.46 13.62 -27.85
CA GLU A 179 16.85 13.38 -27.43
C GLU A 179 17.79 13.30 -28.64
N GLN A 180 17.39 12.62 -29.73
CA GLN A 180 18.21 12.50 -30.94
C GLN A 180 18.48 13.84 -31.63
N ILE A 181 17.53 14.77 -31.56
CA ILE A 181 17.67 16.12 -32.11
C ILE A 181 18.17 17.15 -31.09
N ASN A 182 18.64 16.71 -29.92
CA ASN A 182 19.12 17.55 -28.80
C ASN A 182 18.15 18.68 -28.40
N GLN A 183 16.84 18.41 -28.45
CA GLN A 183 15.84 19.35 -27.96
C GLN A 183 15.85 19.42 -26.43
N VAL A 184 15.86 20.63 -25.90
CA VAL A 184 15.98 20.91 -24.45
C VAL A 184 14.64 21.30 -23.83
N SER A 185 13.61 21.52 -24.67
CA SER A 185 12.25 21.89 -24.25
C SER A 185 11.21 20.95 -24.83
N PRO A 186 10.07 20.72 -24.14
CA PRO A 186 8.99 19.90 -24.65
C PRO A 186 8.45 20.43 -25.99
N SER A 187 8.27 19.52 -26.96
CA SER A 187 7.56 19.84 -28.20
C SER A 187 6.04 19.78 -27.98
N GLU A 188 5.27 20.35 -28.92
CA GLU A 188 3.80 20.22 -28.93
C GLU A 188 3.37 18.74 -29.00
N GLU A 189 4.10 17.91 -29.75
CA GLU A 189 3.86 16.47 -29.83
C GLU A 189 4.10 15.78 -28.48
N MET A 190 5.14 16.18 -27.74
CA MET A 190 5.40 15.66 -26.40
C MET A 190 4.30 16.09 -25.42
N GLU A 191 3.87 17.35 -25.46
CA GLU A 191 2.75 17.82 -24.62
C GLU A 191 1.45 17.07 -24.92
N ALA A 192 1.16 16.79 -26.18
CA ALA A 192 0.02 15.95 -26.57
C ALA A 192 0.14 14.52 -26.03
N ALA A 193 1.32 13.89 -26.15
CA ALA A 193 1.56 12.55 -25.64
C ALA A 193 1.47 12.48 -24.10
N ILE A 194 1.94 13.50 -23.39
CA ILE A 194 1.76 13.62 -21.93
C ILE A 194 0.28 13.72 -21.59
N HIS A 195 -0.46 14.58 -22.31
CA HIS A 195 -1.89 14.77 -22.07
C HIS A 195 -2.70 13.48 -22.26
N GLU A 196 -2.47 12.74 -23.35
CA GLU A 196 -3.17 11.48 -23.62
C GLU A 196 -2.77 10.37 -22.63
N THR A 197 -1.50 10.31 -22.21
CA THR A 197 -1.06 9.37 -21.16
C THR A 197 -1.77 9.63 -19.83
N LEU A 198 -1.84 10.90 -19.41
CA LEU A 198 -2.56 11.29 -18.19
C LEU A 198 -4.07 11.05 -18.31
N ARG A 199 -4.63 11.23 -19.51
CA ARG A 199 -6.04 10.93 -19.78
C ARG A 199 -6.33 9.44 -19.64
N ALA A 200 -5.52 8.58 -20.25
CA ALA A 200 -5.66 7.13 -20.12
C ALA A 200 -5.52 6.68 -18.65
N ALA A 201 -4.61 7.29 -17.87
CA ALA A 201 -4.46 7.01 -16.44
C ALA A 201 -5.73 7.38 -15.65
N ARG A 202 -6.35 8.54 -15.96
CA ARG A 202 -7.62 8.95 -15.36
C ARG A 202 -8.77 8.02 -15.73
N ASP A 203 -8.85 7.59 -16.98
CA ASP A 203 -9.91 6.68 -17.43
C ASP A 203 -9.85 5.32 -16.71
N LEU A 204 -8.63 4.81 -16.48
CA LEU A 204 -8.40 3.60 -15.66
C LEU A 204 -8.79 3.82 -14.20
N LYS A 205 -8.43 4.97 -13.62
CA LYS A 205 -8.75 5.33 -12.22
C LYS A 205 -10.24 5.43 -11.91
N LEU A 206 -11.07 5.64 -12.94
CA LEU A 206 -12.53 5.72 -12.82
C LEU A 206 -13.23 4.36 -12.85
N GLN A 207 -12.52 3.27 -13.16
CA GLN A 207 -13.04 1.91 -13.02
C GLN A 207 -12.95 1.45 -11.56
#